data_AF-M7AHE5-F1
#
_entry.id   AF-M7AHE5-F1
#
_cell.length_a   1.000
_cell.length_b   1.000
_cell.length_c   1.000
_cell.angle_alpha   90.00
_cell.angle_beta   90.00
_cell.angle_gamma   90.00
#
_symmetry.space_group_name_H-M   'P 1'
#
loop_
_entity.id
_entity.type
_entity.pdbx_description
1 polymer ?
#
loop_
_entity_poly.entity_id
_entity_poly.type
_entity_poly.pdbx_seq_one_letter_code
_entity_poly.pdbx_strand_id
1 'polypeptide(L)'
;MEFVLKHQEFSHLREVEMFPNALNPHKEESLMLVSAMIDQVVALHDGLRWFHIGSDEVYYLGEGEESKQWLQKEENSTEKLCLSHMKAVASCMVSSHPAVKPIVWDDMLRGVSEETLTESGVAQLMEPMIWDYAPDLDENDKVLLVEKYHKCGFPKLWFASAFKGATGANQSLTLIGHHLKNHLQWLKVANSTPADMLQGIALTGWQRYDHFSVLCELLPVGIPSLAVCLQALQNGGYSEKVKENVEKQLGLSSLEIDTFMSESSGTFPGSDIFTLVTQVCFYLKPSVDELLERNSLLDKWNAVMQELQAALNRVFYMCTLEEWMEENVHPSLHKLQEVVDDLDKAIQAQS
;
A
#
# COMPACT_ATOMS: atom_id res chain seq x y z
N MET A 1 -2.69 -4.07 -13.74
CA MET A 1 -2.06 -4.49 -15.02
C MET A 1 -1.11 -3.45 -15.65
N GLU A 2 -0.76 -2.38 -14.94
CA GLU A 2 -0.05 -1.22 -15.48
C GLU A 2 1.35 -1.50 -16.02
N PHE A 3 2.06 -2.46 -15.42
CA PHE A 3 3.37 -2.88 -15.91
C PHE A 3 3.35 -3.29 -17.39
N VAL A 4 2.32 -4.03 -17.81
CA VAL A 4 2.18 -4.50 -19.19
C VAL A 4 1.46 -3.45 -20.04
N LEU A 5 0.31 -2.95 -19.55
CA LEU A 5 -0.57 -2.11 -20.36
C LEU A 5 -0.05 -0.69 -20.58
N LYS A 6 1.00 -0.24 -19.89
CA LYS A 6 1.67 1.04 -20.21
C LYS A 6 2.35 1.04 -21.59
N HIS A 7 2.68 -0.14 -22.12
CA HIS A 7 3.37 -0.28 -23.40
C HIS A 7 2.39 -0.12 -24.57
N GLN A 8 2.85 0.53 -25.65
CA GLN A 8 2.02 0.85 -26.81
C GLN A 8 1.51 -0.41 -27.51
N GLU A 9 2.30 -1.48 -27.50
CA GLU A 9 1.97 -2.78 -28.07
C GLU A 9 0.74 -3.41 -27.43
N PHE A 10 0.49 -3.14 -26.14
CA PHE A 10 -0.62 -3.71 -25.37
C PHE A 10 -1.70 -2.68 -25.03
N SER A 11 -1.56 -1.41 -25.43
CA SER A 11 -2.50 -0.35 -25.06
C SER A 11 -3.91 -0.57 -25.59
N HIS A 12 -4.03 -1.25 -26.75
CA HIS A 12 -5.31 -1.64 -27.33
C HIS A 12 -6.08 -2.66 -26.49
N LEU A 13 -5.46 -3.31 -25.49
CA LEU A 13 -6.11 -4.26 -24.59
C LEU A 13 -6.66 -3.60 -23.32
N ARG A 14 -6.51 -2.29 -23.15
CA ARG A 14 -7.02 -1.58 -21.97
C ARG A 14 -8.54 -1.53 -21.98
N GLU A 15 -9.15 -1.65 -20.79
CA GLU A 15 -10.59 -1.43 -20.62
C GLU A 15 -10.97 0.01 -20.97
N VAL A 16 -10.24 0.97 -20.40
CA VAL A 16 -10.36 2.39 -20.72
C VAL A 16 -9.06 2.83 -21.38
N GLU A 17 -9.14 3.39 -22.59
CA GLU A 17 -7.96 3.73 -23.42
C GLU A 17 -6.90 4.54 -22.66
N MET A 18 -7.35 5.50 -21.84
CA MET A 18 -6.48 6.41 -21.08
C MET A 18 -5.82 5.74 -19.86
N PHE A 19 -6.35 4.63 -19.35
CA PHE A 19 -5.92 4.03 -18.10
C PHE A 19 -5.29 2.64 -18.31
N PRO A 20 -3.99 2.45 -18.00
CA PRO A 20 -3.33 1.16 -18.14
C PRO A 20 -3.60 0.19 -16.96
N ASN A 21 -4.61 0.45 -16.13
CA ASN A 21 -4.84 -0.30 -14.89
C ASN A 21 -5.55 -1.64 -15.10
N ALA A 22 -6.51 -1.71 -16.04
CA ALA A 22 -7.38 -2.87 -16.27
C ALA A 22 -7.41 -3.31 -17.74
N LEU A 23 -7.59 -4.61 -17.95
CA LEU A 23 -7.80 -5.22 -19.26
C LEU A 23 -9.25 -5.10 -19.69
N ASN A 24 -9.48 -4.90 -20.99
CA ASN A 24 -10.80 -5.05 -21.59
C ASN A 24 -11.17 -6.55 -21.56
N PRO A 25 -12.26 -6.93 -20.85
CA PRO A 25 -12.64 -8.33 -20.66
C PRO A 25 -13.29 -8.96 -21.90
N HIS A 26 -13.66 -8.16 -22.91
CA HIS A 26 -14.30 -8.62 -24.15
C HIS A 26 -13.31 -9.09 -25.22
N LYS A 27 -12.02 -8.76 -25.09
CA LYS A 27 -10.99 -9.13 -26.08
C LYS A 27 -10.41 -10.51 -25.77
N GLU A 28 -10.39 -11.38 -26.77
CA GLU A 28 -9.78 -12.71 -26.65
C GLU A 28 -8.27 -12.60 -26.35
N GLU A 29 -7.62 -11.60 -26.94
CA GLU A 29 -6.20 -11.28 -26.70
C GLU A 29 -5.91 -10.91 -25.24
N SER A 30 -6.85 -10.29 -24.51
CA SER A 30 -6.71 -10.03 -23.08
C SER A 30 -6.63 -11.33 -22.29
N LEU A 31 -7.48 -12.31 -22.61
CA LEU A 31 -7.46 -13.62 -21.97
C LEU A 31 -6.19 -14.40 -22.32
N MET A 32 -5.76 -14.36 -23.60
CA MET A 32 -4.52 -15.00 -24.02
C MET A 32 -3.30 -14.41 -23.30
N LEU A 33 -3.23 -13.09 -23.15
CA LEU A 33 -2.14 -12.41 -22.45
C LEU A 33 -2.04 -12.86 -21.00
N VAL A 34 -3.15 -12.83 -20.25
CA VAL A 34 -3.18 -13.26 -18.84
C VAL A 34 -2.83 -14.74 -18.72
N SER A 35 -3.37 -15.58 -19.60
CA SER A 35 -3.10 -17.02 -19.60
C SER A 35 -1.61 -17.31 -19.85
N ALA A 36 -1.00 -16.62 -20.81
CA ALA A 36 0.44 -16.75 -21.08
C ALA A 36 1.30 -16.29 -19.88
N MET A 37 0.91 -15.23 -19.18
CA MET A 37 1.60 -14.78 -17.97
C MET A 37 1.49 -15.82 -16.85
N ILE A 38 0.31 -16.41 -16.65
CA ILE A 38 0.10 -17.48 -15.68
C ILE A 38 0.97 -18.68 -16.03
N ASP A 39 0.95 -19.14 -17.29
CA ASP A 39 1.73 -20.29 -17.74
C ASP A 39 3.23 -20.11 -17.51
N GLN A 40 3.76 -18.92 -17.79
CA GLN A 40 5.17 -18.60 -17.55
C GLN A 40 5.54 -18.71 -16.07
N VAL A 41 4.68 -18.23 -15.17
CA VAL A 41 4.95 -18.31 -13.73
C VAL A 41 4.78 -19.74 -13.23
N VAL A 42 3.72 -20.46 -13.63
CA VAL A 42 3.51 -21.85 -13.24
C VAL A 42 4.66 -22.75 -13.69
N ALA A 43 5.19 -22.56 -14.90
CA ALA A 43 6.32 -23.31 -15.43
C ALA A 43 7.62 -23.16 -14.63
N LEU A 44 7.74 -22.10 -13.81
CA LEU A 44 8.91 -21.86 -12.94
C LEU A 44 8.74 -22.45 -11.53
N HIS A 45 7.57 -22.99 -11.19
CA HIS A 45 7.23 -23.42 -9.83
C HIS A 45 6.73 -24.88 -9.81
N ASP A 46 7.67 -25.82 -9.84
CA ASP A 46 7.37 -27.25 -9.72
C ASP A 46 6.61 -27.56 -8.41
N GLY A 47 5.55 -28.38 -8.51
CA GLY A 47 4.75 -28.80 -7.34
C GLY A 47 3.80 -27.72 -6.79
N LEU A 48 3.57 -26.64 -7.53
CA LEU A 48 2.59 -25.61 -7.17
C LEU A 48 1.20 -26.22 -6.95
N ARG A 49 0.54 -25.82 -5.86
CA ARG A 49 -0.83 -26.27 -5.51
C ARG A 49 -1.88 -25.18 -5.66
N TRP A 50 -1.47 -23.92 -5.50
CA TRP A 50 -2.36 -22.76 -5.60
C TRP A 50 -1.69 -21.66 -6.41
N PHE A 51 -2.49 -20.89 -7.15
CA PHE A 51 -2.03 -19.73 -7.89
C PHE A 51 -3.01 -18.57 -7.69
N HIS A 52 -2.52 -17.43 -7.23
CA HIS A 52 -3.34 -16.25 -7.02
C HIS A 52 -3.44 -15.44 -8.33
N ILE A 53 -4.64 -15.34 -8.91
CA ILE A 53 -4.88 -14.66 -10.20
C ILE A 53 -5.17 -13.17 -10.06
N GLY A 54 -5.23 -12.64 -8.84
CA GLY A 54 -5.42 -11.21 -8.56
C GLY A 54 -6.89 -10.82 -8.63
N SER A 55 -7.20 -9.84 -9.48
CA SER A 55 -8.54 -9.30 -9.76
C SER A 55 -9.15 -8.44 -8.65
N ASP A 56 -8.31 -7.76 -7.88
CA ASP A 56 -8.66 -6.70 -6.93
C ASP A 56 -8.82 -5.33 -7.63
N GLU A 57 -9.62 -4.45 -7.01
CA GLU A 57 -9.61 -3.00 -7.24
C GLU A 57 -9.78 -2.56 -8.71
N VAL A 58 -10.62 -3.26 -9.47
CA VAL A 58 -10.87 -2.97 -10.89
C VAL A 58 -11.92 -1.84 -11.04
N TYR A 59 -11.60 -0.66 -10.52
CA TYR A 59 -12.57 0.44 -10.32
C TYR A 59 -13.23 0.98 -11.60
N TYR A 60 -12.58 0.84 -12.76
CA TYR A 60 -13.09 1.33 -14.05
C TYR A 60 -13.69 0.23 -14.93
N LEU A 61 -13.94 -0.96 -14.38
CA LEU A 61 -14.61 -2.03 -15.11
C LEU A 61 -16.01 -1.59 -15.56
N GLY A 62 -16.32 -1.74 -16.84
CA GLY A 62 -17.61 -1.30 -17.39
C GLY A 62 -17.56 0.08 -18.03
N GLU A 63 -16.46 0.83 -17.87
CA GLU A 63 -16.32 2.18 -18.42
C GLU A 63 -15.74 2.21 -19.84
N GLY A 64 -15.23 1.08 -20.34
CA GLY A 64 -14.78 0.94 -21.72
C GLY A 64 -15.93 0.98 -22.72
N GLU A 65 -15.65 1.38 -23.96
CA GLU A 65 -16.70 1.57 -24.98
C GLU A 65 -17.46 0.27 -25.30
N GLU A 66 -16.74 -0.86 -25.40
CA GLU A 66 -17.32 -2.19 -25.62
C GLU A 66 -18.15 -2.65 -24.41
N SER A 67 -17.63 -2.44 -23.20
CA SER A 67 -18.32 -2.79 -21.95
C SER A 67 -19.58 -1.94 -21.76
N LYS A 68 -19.54 -0.64 -22.06
CA LYS A 68 -20.72 0.24 -22.05
C LYS A 68 -21.79 -0.24 -23.01
N GLN A 69 -21.41 -0.65 -24.22
CA GLN A 69 -22.36 -1.22 -25.19
C GLN A 69 -22.94 -2.56 -24.69
N TRP A 70 -22.12 -3.41 -24.07
CA TRP A 70 -22.57 -4.67 -23.51
C TRP A 70 -23.54 -4.46 -22.33
N LEU A 71 -23.28 -3.49 -21.47
CA LEU A 71 -24.12 -3.13 -20.31
C LEU A 71 -25.48 -2.51 -20.68
N GLN A 72 -25.70 -2.09 -21.93
CA GLN A 72 -27.01 -1.58 -22.36
C GLN A 72 -28.11 -2.66 -22.40
N LYS A 73 -27.76 -3.94 -22.35
CA LYS A 73 -28.73 -5.04 -22.28
C LYS A 73 -29.21 -5.22 -20.84
N GLU A 74 -30.52 -5.28 -20.62
CA GLU A 74 -31.13 -5.32 -19.28
C GLU A 74 -30.63 -6.45 -18.37
N GLU A 75 -30.22 -7.59 -18.95
CA GLU A 75 -29.72 -8.75 -18.22
C GLU A 75 -28.26 -8.64 -17.76
N ASN A 76 -27.53 -7.63 -18.25
CA ASN A 76 -26.10 -7.47 -18.01
C ASN A 76 -25.83 -6.50 -16.86
N SER A 77 -24.75 -6.76 -16.14
CA SER A 77 -24.28 -5.91 -15.05
C SER A 77 -22.77 -5.99 -14.92
N THR A 78 -22.15 -4.99 -14.28
CA THR A 78 -20.70 -4.96 -14.07
C THR A 78 -20.23 -6.15 -13.23
N GLU A 79 -21.04 -6.63 -12.30
CA GLU A 79 -20.78 -7.84 -11.51
C GLU A 79 -20.73 -9.09 -12.40
N LYS A 80 -21.69 -9.24 -13.32
CA LYS A 80 -21.69 -10.35 -14.28
C LYS A 80 -20.50 -10.28 -15.22
N LEU A 81 -20.08 -9.08 -15.62
CA LEU A 81 -18.89 -8.88 -16.44
C LEU A 81 -17.62 -9.33 -15.69
N CYS A 82 -17.47 -8.89 -14.44
CA CYS A 82 -16.37 -9.28 -13.56
C CYS A 82 -16.30 -10.80 -13.38
N LEU A 83 -17.42 -11.43 -13.01
CA LEU A 83 -17.52 -12.87 -12.80
C LEU A 83 -17.25 -13.67 -14.08
N SER A 84 -17.74 -13.20 -15.22
CA SER A 84 -17.49 -13.83 -16.52
C SER A 84 -16.00 -13.85 -16.85
N HIS A 85 -15.30 -12.73 -16.64
CA HIS A 85 -13.87 -12.64 -16.89
C HIS A 85 -13.06 -13.50 -15.91
N MET A 86 -13.33 -13.43 -14.61
CA MET A 86 -12.71 -14.28 -13.59
C MET A 86 -12.91 -15.77 -13.92
N LYS A 87 -14.14 -16.16 -14.32
CA LYS A 87 -14.46 -17.53 -14.74
C LYS A 87 -13.66 -17.96 -15.95
N ALA A 88 -13.51 -17.10 -16.95
CA ALA A 88 -12.75 -17.41 -18.16
C ALA A 88 -11.27 -17.67 -17.85
N VAL A 89 -10.64 -16.78 -17.07
CA VAL A 89 -9.24 -16.94 -16.63
C VAL A 89 -9.06 -18.20 -15.79
N ALA A 90 -9.91 -18.40 -14.77
CA ALA A 90 -9.85 -19.58 -13.92
C ALA A 90 -10.08 -20.89 -14.69
N SER A 91 -11.00 -20.90 -15.66
CA SER A 91 -11.27 -22.07 -16.52
C SER A 91 -10.08 -22.40 -17.41
N CYS A 92 -9.44 -21.38 -18.00
CA CYS A 92 -8.23 -21.57 -18.80
C CYS A 92 -7.11 -22.18 -17.94
N MET A 93 -6.86 -21.61 -16.76
CA MET A 93 -5.82 -22.11 -15.86
C MET A 93 -6.10 -23.53 -15.37
N VAL A 94 -7.32 -23.86 -14.95
CA VAL A 94 -7.67 -25.22 -14.50
C VAL A 94 -7.57 -26.23 -15.66
N SER A 95 -7.82 -25.80 -16.90
CA SER A 95 -7.67 -26.67 -18.07
C SER A 95 -6.20 -26.94 -18.38
N SER A 96 -5.34 -25.93 -18.32
CA SER A 96 -3.90 -26.06 -18.55
C SER A 96 -3.15 -26.72 -17.38
N HIS A 97 -3.59 -26.45 -16.16
CA HIS A 97 -2.93 -26.84 -14.90
C HIS A 97 -3.95 -27.43 -13.90
N PRO A 98 -4.50 -28.62 -14.15
CA PRO A 98 -5.61 -29.18 -13.35
C PRO A 98 -5.27 -29.48 -11.89
N ALA A 99 -3.98 -29.54 -11.54
CA ALA A 99 -3.51 -29.74 -10.17
C ALA A 99 -3.38 -28.42 -9.38
N VAL A 100 -3.51 -27.26 -10.03
CA VAL A 100 -3.33 -25.94 -9.43
C VAL A 100 -4.69 -25.29 -9.20
N LYS A 101 -4.97 -24.88 -7.96
CA LYS A 101 -6.22 -24.23 -7.58
C LYS A 101 -6.11 -22.70 -7.69
N PRO A 102 -6.95 -22.02 -8.50
CA PRO A 102 -7.01 -20.56 -8.51
C PRO A 102 -7.45 -19.97 -7.17
N ILE A 103 -6.77 -18.90 -6.76
CA ILE A 103 -7.18 -18.00 -5.68
C ILE A 103 -7.42 -16.61 -6.27
N VAL A 104 -8.47 -15.93 -5.80
CA VAL A 104 -8.84 -14.58 -6.25
C VAL A 104 -9.04 -13.66 -5.05
N TRP A 105 -8.74 -12.36 -5.22
CA TRP A 105 -9.13 -11.38 -4.21
C TRP A 105 -10.65 -11.24 -4.17
N ASP A 106 -11.19 -11.05 -2.97
CA ASP A 106 -12.64 -11.12 -2.74
C ASP A 106 -13.38 -9.79 -2.93
N ASP A 107 -12.68 -8.65 -2.95
CA ASP A 107 -13.27 -7.31 -2.85
C ASP A 107 -14.31 -7.04 -3.94
N MET A 108 -14.02 -7.43 -5.19
CA MET A 108 -14.96 -7.33 -6.31
C MET A 108 -16.19 -8.25 -6.16
N LEU A 109 -16.15 -9.25 -5.27
CA LEU A 109 -17.24 -10.19 -5.00
C LEU A 109 -18.16 -9.77 -3.84
N ARG A 110 -17.74 -8.81 -3.00
CA ARG A 110 -18.45 -8.42 -1.78
C ARG A 110 -19.86 -7.88 -2.07
N GLY A 111 -19.99 -7.05 -3.11
CA GLY A 111 -21.27 -6.44 -3.51
C GLY A 111 -22.19 -7.34 -4.33
N VAL A 112 -21.68 -8.46 -4.86
CA VAL A 112 -22.45 -9.36 -5.75
C VAL A 112 -23.53 -10.10 -4.96
N SER A 113 -24.75 -10.21 -5.50
CA SER A 113 -25.82 -10.97 -4.83
C SER A 113 -25.49 -12.48 -4.73
N GLU A 114 -26.00 -13.16 -3.69
CA GLU A 114 -25.78 -14.60 -3.50
C GLU A 114 -26.27 -15.42 -4.72
N GLU A 115 -27.40 -15.03 -5.31
CA GLU A 115 -27.97 -15.63 -6.53
C GLU A 115 -26.99 -15.50 -7.72
N THR A 116 -26.56 -14.28 -8.04
CA THR A 116 -25.64 -14.03 -9.17
C THR A 116 -24.32 -14.77 -8.98
N LEU A 117 -23.78 -14.77 -7.75
CA LEU A 117 -22.53 -15.45 -7.43
C LEU A 117 -22.66 -16.97 -7.58
N THR A 118 -23.77 -17.55 -7.13
CA THR A 118 -24.05 -18.99 -7.28
C THR A 118 -24.23 -19.38 -8.75
N GLU A 119 -25.05 -18.64 -9.50
CA GLU A 119 -25.32 -18.92 -10.92
C GLU A 119 -24.09 -18.78 -11.81
N SER A 120 -23.13 -17.92 -11.42
CA SER A 120 -21.89 -17.73 -12.17
C SER A 120 -21.05 -19.01 -12.26
N GLY A 121 -21.14 -19.91 -11.27
CA GLY A 121 -20.36 -21.15 -11.20
C GLY A 121 -18.87 -20.94 -10.96
N VAL A 122 -18.46 -19.77 -10.44
CA VAL A 122 -17.05 -19.50 -10.13
C VAL A 122 -16.55 -20.28 -8.90
N ALA A 123 -17.45 -20.61 -7.96
CA ALA A 123 -17.12 -21.28 -6.71
C ALA A 123 -16.52 -22.69 -6.89
N GLN A 124 -16.76 -23.31 -8.03
CA GLN A 124 -16.26 -24.63 -8.41
C GLN A 124 -14.84 -24.55 -8.98
N LEU A 125 -14.43 -23.37 -9.43
CA LEU A 125 -13.14 -23.15 -10.09
C LEU A 125 -12.13 -22.54 -9.12
N MET A 126 -12.51 -21.50 -8.39
CA MET A 126 -11.60 -20.65 -7.60
C MET A 126 -11.98 -20.54 -6.12
N GLU A 127 -11.00 -20.20 -5.28
CA GLU A 127 -11.15 -19.93 -3.85
C GLU A 127 -10.99 -18.42 -3.58
N PRO A 128 -11.89 -17.77 -2.82
CA PRO A 128 -11.74 -16.36 -2.49
C PRO A 128 -10.72 -16.18 -1.37
N MET A 129 -9.94 -15.10 -1.45
CA MET A 129 -9.04 -14.63 -0.39
C MET A 129 -9.57 -13.30 0.14
N ILE A 130 -10.07 -13.34 1.39
CA ILE A 130 -10.66 -12.18 2.04
C ILE A 130 -9.55 -11.31 2.64
N TRP A 131 -9.48 -10.05 2.22
CA TRP A 131 -8.47 -9.11 2.72
C TRP A 131 -9.07 -7.88 3.41
N ASP A 132 -8.45 -7.46 4.49
CA ASP A 132 -8.78 -6.23 5.21
C ASP A 132 -7.57 -5.87 6.07
N TYR A 133 -7.05 -4.65 5.89
CA TYR A 133 -5.83 -4.19 6.53
C TYR A 133 -6.10 -3.18 7.67
N ALA A 134 -7.37 -2.94 8.00
CA ALA A 134 -7.74 -2.10 9.12
C ALA A 134 -7.33 -2.74 10.47
N PRO A 135 -6.76 -1.97 11.41
CA PRO A 135 -6.33 -2.50 12.70
C PRO A 135 -7.52 -2.87 13.60
N ASP A 136 -8.69 -2.31 13.31
CA ASP A 136 -9.97 -2.46 13.99
C ASP A 136 -11.04 -3.03 13.05
N LEU A 137 -10.64 -3.91 12.10
CA LEU A 137 -11.58 -4.58 11.19
C LEU A 137 -12.77 -5.19 11.96
N ASP A 138 -13.96 -5.06 11.38
CA ASP A 138 -15.19 -5.57 11.96
C ASP A 138 -15.26 -7.10 11.84
N GLU A 139 -15.08 -7.78 12.97
CA GLU A 139 -15.10 -9.24 13.05
C GLU A 139 -16.42 -9.84 12.54
N ASN A 140 -17.56 -9.21 12.85
CA ASN A 140 -18.88 -9.73 12.49
C ASN A 140 -19.13 -9.59 10.99
N ASP A 141 -18.75 -8.46 10.40
CA ASP A 141 -18.81 -8.24 8.95
C ASP A 141 -18.06 -9.34 8.19
N LYS A 142 -16.84 -9.68 8.64
CA LYS A 142 -16.04 -10.74 8.00
C LYS A 142 -16.61 -12.13 8.21
N VAL A 143 -17.19 -12.44 9.36
CA VAL A 143 -17.89 -13.72 9.58
C VAL A 143 -19.12 -13.83 8.66
N LEU A 144 -19.91 -12.77 8.50
CA LEU A 144 -21.04 -12.76 7.57
C LEU A 144 -20.59 -12.94 6.11
N LEU A 145 -19.43 -12.39 5.75
CA LEU A 145 -18.85 -12.56 4.42
C LEU A 145 -18.40 -14.01 4.18
N VAL A 146 -17.78 -14.65 5.17
CA VAL A 146 -17.46 -16.09 5.15
C VAL A 146 -18.74 -16.93 4.96
N GLU A 147 -19.80 -16.64 5.71
CA GLU A 147 -21.09 -17.33 5.59
C GLU A 147 -21.72 -17.15 4.21
N LYS A 148 -21.67 -15.94 3.64
CA LYS A 148 -22.13 -15.65 2.28
C LYS A 148 -21.41 -16.54 1.27
N TYR A 149 -20.09 -16.60 1.30
CA TYR A 149 -19.32 -17.44 0.38
C TYR A 149 -19.63 -18.94 0.57
N HIS A 150 -19.82 -19.38 1.82
CA HIS A 150 -20.24 -20.75 2.08
C HIS A 150 -21.59 -21.07 1.43
N LYS A 151 -22.59 -20.20 1.60
CA LYS A 151 -23.93 -20.33 0.98
C LYS A 151 -23.87 -20.35 -0.54
N CYS A 152 -22.95 -19.58 -1.13
CA CYS A 152 -22.73 -19.53 -2.58
C CYS A 152 -21.93 -20.75 -3.12
N GLY A 153 -21.61 -21.72 -2.27
CA GLY A 153 -21.00 -22.99 -2.67
C GLY A 153 -19.47 -22.96 -2.77
N PHE A 154 -18.80 -21.95 -2.21
CA PHE A 154 -17.34 -21.98 -2.09
C PHE A 154 -16.93 -22.98 -1.01
N PRO A 155 -16.19 -24.05 -1.35
CA PRO A 155 -15.85 -25.07 -0.36
C PRO A 155 -14.76 -24.60 0.60
N LYS A 156 -13.88 -23.71 0.14
CA LYS A 156 -12.66 -23.27 0.81
C LYS A 156 -12.43 -21.78 0.57
N LEU A 157 -11.75 -21.13 1.51
CA LEU A 157 -11.33 -19.73 1.39
C LEU A 157 -9.99 -19.48 2.10
N TRP A 158 -9.47 -18.28 1.87
CA TRP A 158 -8.25 -17.77 2.49
C TRP A 158 -8.51 -16.43 3.17
N PHE A 159 -7.66 -16.07 4.12
CA PHE A 159 -7.57 -14.70 4.62
C PHE A 159 -6.27 -14.04 4.16
N ALA A 160 -6.25 -12.72 4.17
CA ALA A 160 -5.03 -11.95 3.99
C ALA A 160 -4.97 -10.75 4.93
N SER A 161 -3.84 -10.65 5.62
CA SER A 161 -3.42 -9.49 6.39
C SER A 161 -2.27 -8.78 5.70
N ALA A 162 -1.82 -7.66 6.25
CA ALA A 162 -0.61 -6.98 5.80
C ALA A 162 0.36 -6.79 6.97
N PHE A 163 1.65 -7.07 6.77
CA PHE A 163 2.71 -6.79 7.77
C PHE A 163 3.47 -5.49 7.48
N LYS A 164 3.37 -4.97 6.26
CA LYS A 164 3.89 -3.66 5.84
C LYS A 164 3.07 -3.12 4.67
N GLY A 165 3.16 -1.82 4.41
CA GLY A 165 2.32 -1.15 3.43
C GLY A 165 0.88 -1.01 3.95
N ALA A 166 -0.05 -0.58 3.11
CA ALA A 166 -1.45 -0.33 3.50
C ALA A 166 -1.69 0.71 4.61
N THR A 167 -0.65 1.39 5.10
CA THR A 167 -0.76 2.47 6.10
C THR A 167 -0.47 3.86 5.54
N GLY A 168 -0.03 3.94 4.27
CA GLY A 168 0.22 5.20 3.56
C GLY A 168 1.08 5.00 2.31
N ALA A 169 0.76 5.73 1.23
CA ALA A 169 1.44 5.58 -0.05
C ALA A 169 2.92 6.04 -0.03
N ASN A 170 3.26 7.00 0.83
CA ASN A 170 4.61 7.52 1.03
C ASN A 170 5.20 7.16 2.41
N GLN A 171 4.58 6.23 3.13
CA GLN A 171 5.02 5.81 4.46
C GLN A 171 6.43 5.23 4.37
N SER A 172 7.37 5.73 5.18
CA SER A 172 8.77 5.26 5.15
C SER A 172 9.04 4.17 6.19
N LEU A 173 8.34 4.23 7.33
CA LEU A 173 8.53 3.33 8.47
C LEU A 173 7.28 2.53 8.77
N THR A 174 7.46 1.27 9.17
CA THR A 174 6.33 0.37 9.40
C THR A 174 5.68 0.57 10.77
N LEU A 175 4.36 0.68 10.78
CA LEU A 175 3.54 0.78 11.99
C LEU A 175 3.28 -0.63 12.57
N ILE A 176 4.22 -1.16 13.34
CA ILE A 176 4.14 -2.54 13.88
C ILE A 176 2.83 -2.75 14.66
N GLY A 177 2.46 -1.82 15.55
CA GLY A 177 1.24 -1.93 16.35
C GLY A 177 -0.05 -1.93 15.53
N HIS A 178 -0.08 -1.23 14.39
CA HIS A 178 -1.21 -1.27 13.45
C HIS A 178 -1.38 -2.68 12.89
N HIS A 179 -0.29 -3.23 12.33
CA HIS A 179 -0.32 -4.55 11.72
C HIS A 179 -0.59 -5.65 12.75
N LEU A 180 -0.01 -5.56 13.95
CA LEU A 180 -0.29 -6.51 15.02
C LEU A 180 -1.78 -6.51 15.39
N LYS A 181 -2.42 -5.34 15.55
CA LYS A 181 -3.86 -5.24 15.85
C LYS A 181 -4.69 -5.92 14.75
N ASN A 182 -4.40 -5.64 13.48
CA ASN A 182 -5.05 -6.30 12.35
C ASN A 182 -4.95 -7.84 12.42
N HIS A 183 -3.77 -8.38 12.70
CA HIS A 183 -3.57 -9.84 12.82
C HIS A 183 -4.34 -10.45 14.00
N LEU A 184 -4.41 -9.73 15.13
CA LEU A 184 -5.19 -10.17 16.28
C LEU A 184 -6.70 -10.20 15.96
N GLN A 185 -7.21 -9.29 15.14
CA GLN A 185 -8.59 -9.35 14.68
C GLN A 185 -8.83 -10.53 13.72
N TRP A 186 -7.91 -10.78 12.79
CA TRP A 186 -7.99 -11.94 11.91
C TRP A 186 -7.99 -13.27 12.67
N LEU A 187 -7.27 -13.38 13.80
CA LEU A 187 -7.36 -14.55 14.67
C LEU A 187 -8.76 -14.78 15.23
N LYS A 188 -9.48 -13.70 15.59
CA LYS A 188 -10.84 -13.82 16.09
C LYS A 188 -11.83 -14.23 15.00
N VAL A 189 -11.68 -13.66 13.79
CA VAL A 189 -12.46 -14.09 12.61
C VAL A 189 -12.20 -15.57 12.31
N ALA A 190 -10.94 -16.01 12.35
CA ALA A 190 -10.57 -17.40 12.14
C ALA A 190 -11.17 -18.34 13.21
N ASN A 191 -11.21 -17.93 14.48
CA ASN A 191 -11.83 -18.70 15.56
C ASN A 191 -13.36 -18.83 15.40
N SER A 192 -13.99 -17.88 14.70
CA SER A 192 -15.42 -17.89 14.39
C SER A 192 -15.74 -18.55 13.04
N THR A 193 -14.72 -18.95 12.27
CA THR A 193 -14.86 -19.56 10.95
C THR A 193 -14.82 -21.09 11.05
N PRO A 194 -15.67 -21.83 10.31
CA PRO A 194 -15.56 -23.29 10.24
C PRO A 194 -14.15 -23.74 9.82
N ALA A 195 -13.51 -24.56 10.65
CA ALA A 195 -12.11 -24.97 10.46
C ALA A 195 -11.87 -25.75 9.16
N ASP A 196 -12.89 -26.40 8.63
CA ASP A 196 -12.84 -27.10 7.35
C ASP A 196 -12.93 -26.15 6.15
N MET A 197 -13.36 -24.90 6.31
CA MET A 197 -13.45 -23.94 5.21
C MET A 197 -12.15 -23.15 5.01
N LEU A 198 -11.47 -22.78 6.11
CA LEU A 198 -10.28 -21.94 6.06
C LEU A 198 -9.03 -22.75 5.62
N GLN A 199 -8.38 -22.34 4.53
CA GLN A 199 -7.11 -22.92 4.08
C GLN A 199 -5.89 -22.31 4.78
N GLY A 200 -5.96 -21.03 5.13
CA GLY A 200 -4.87 -20.33 5.79
C GLY A 200 -4.99 -18.82 5.65
N ILE A 201 -3.93 -18.14 6.08
CA ILE A 201 -3.79 -16.68 5.99
C ILE A 201 -2.49 -16.32 5.28
N ALA A 202 -2.55 -15.36 4.35
CA ALA A 202 -1.39 -14.76 3.70
C ALA A 202 -1.01 -13.44 4.39
N LEU A 203 0.30 -13.23 4.61
CA LEU A 203 0.83 -11.97 5.14
C LEU A 203 1.40 -11.17 3.97
N THR A 204 0.66 -10.17 3.52
CA THR A 204 1.05 -9.32 2.40
C THR A 204 2.04 -8.24 2.83
N GLY A 205 2.92 -7.84 1.91
CA GLY A 205 3.89 -6.79 2.13
C GLY A 205 3.96 -5.85 0.94
N TRP A 206 2.97 -4.95 0.84
CA TRP A 206 2.82 -4.02 -0.28
C TRP A 206 4.00 -3.06 -0.38
N GLN A 207 4.42 -2.75 -1.60
CA GLN A 207 5.62 -1.94 -1.88
C GLN A 207 5.29 -0.62 -2.59
N ARG A 208 4.14 -0.58 -3.26
CA ARG A 208 3.54 0.58 -3.92
C ARG A 208 2.01 0.39 -3.91
N TYR A 209 1.26 1.47 -4.03
CA TYR A 209 -0.20 1.44 -4.17
C TYR A 209 -0.62 1.26 -5.64
N ASP A 210 0.19 1.73 -6.57
CA ASP A 210 0.08 1.48 -8.00
C ASP A 210 1.48 1.46 -8.63
N HIS A 211 1.59 1.10 -9.91
CA HIS A 211 2.88 0.95 -10.60
C HIS A 211 3.65 2.26 -10.73
N PHE A 212 2.97 3.41 -10.75
CA PHE A 212 3.54 4.73 -10.96
C PHE A 212 3.79 5.52 -9.67
N SER A 213 3.17 5.10 -8.57
CA SER A 213 3.32 5.65 -7.23
C SER A 213 4.72 5.46 -6.66
N VAL A 214 5.09 6.26 -5.66
CA VAL A 214 6.35 6.13 -4.91
C VAL A 214 6.40 4.81 -4.11
N LEU A 215 7.61 4.44 -3.64
CA LEU A 215 7.75 3.31 -2.74
C LEU A 215 7.21 3.69 -1.36
N CYS A 216 6.44 2.79 -0.75
CA CYS A 216 6.23 2.77 0.70
C CYS A 216 7.19 1.75 1.35
N GLU A 217 7.37 1.85 2.66
CA GLU A 217 7.97 0.88 3.59
C GLU A 217 8.81 -0.23 2.92
N LEU A 218 10.13 -0.06 2.92
CA LEU A 218 11.03 -1.05 2.35
C LEU A 218 10.95 -2.37 3.11
N LEU A 219 11.17 -3.50 2.42
CA LEU A 219 11.12 -4.82 3.04
C LEU A 219 11.99 -4.94 4.31
N PRO A 220 13.27 -4.51 4.34
CA PRO A 220 14.08 -4.57 5.57
C PRO A 220 13.48 -3.81 6.75
N VAL A 221 12.78 -2.70 6.47
CA VAL A 221 12.12 -1.87 7.48
C VAL A 221 10.87 -2.57 8.04
N GLY A 222 10.19 -3.36 7.21
CA GLY A 222 9.03 -4.16 7.62
C GLY A 222 9.36 -5.50 8.28
N ILE A 223 10.63 -5.95 8.34
CA ILE A 223 10.99 -7.26 8.92
C ILE A 223 10.58 -7.39 10.40
N PRO A 224 10.80 -6.40 11.28
CA PRO A 224 10.31 -6.49 12.66
C PRO A 224 8.79 -6.68 12.75
N SER A 225 8.03 -5.97 11.91
CA SER A 225 6.58 -6.14 11.80
C SER A 225 6.20 -7.53 11.32
N LEU A 226 6.87 -8.05 10.29
CA LEU A 226 6.67 -9.42 9.80
C LEU A 226 6.87 -10.45 10.91
N ALA A 227 7.95 -10.34 11.68
CA ALA A 227 8.26 -11.26 12.76
C ALA A 227 7.19 -11.20 13.87
N VAL A 228 6.79 -10.00 14.28
CA VAL A 228 5.71 -9.79 15.25
C VAL A 228 4.40 -10.42 14.79
N CYS A 229 3.98 -10.09 13.56
CA CYS A 229 2.73 -10.55 12.98
C CYS A 229 2.70 -12.08 12.82
N LEU A 230 3.77 -12.66 12.29
CA LEU A 230 3.89 -14.10 12.12
C LEU A 230 3.89 -14.83 13.47
N GLN A 231 4.65 -14.35 14.45
CA GLN A 231 4.69 -14.95 15.78
C GLN A 231 3.35 -14.80 16.51
N ALA A 232 2.64 -13.69 16.33
CA ALA A 232 1.29 -13.53 16.87
C ALA A 232 0.33 -14.60 16.32
N LEU A 233 0.33 -14.82 15.00
CA LEU A 233 -0.51 -15.87 14.38
C LEU A 233 -0.12 -17.28 14.86
N GLN A 234 1.18 -17.60 14.87
CA GLN A 234 1.67 -18.92 15.27
C GLN A 234 1.34 -19.29 16.72
N ASN A 235 1.22 -18.29 17.60
CA ASN A 235 0.95 -18.48 19.03
C ASN A 235 -0.52 -18.18 19.40
N GLY A 236 -1.38 -17.83 18.43
CA GLY A 236 -2.78 -17.48 18.68
C GLY A 236 -2.96 -16.17 19.48
N GLY A 237 -1.96 -15.29 19.46
CA GLY A 237 -1.95 -14.04 20.20
C GLY A 237 -0.53 -13.50 20.42
N TYR A 238 -0.43 -12.32 21.03
CA TYR A 238 0.84 -11.66 21.31
C TYR A 238 1.00 -11.44 22.81
N SER A 239 2.02 -12.08 23.39
CA SER A 239 2.35 -12.03 24.82
C SER A 239 3.82 -11.62 25.02
N GLU A 240 4.22 -11.35 26.26
CA GLU A 240 5.61 -11.00 26.57
C GLU A 240 6.61 -12.07 26.10
N LYS A 241 6.27 -13.35 26.28
CA LYS A 241 7.08 -14.47 25.79
C LYS A 241 7.25 -14.44 24.26
N VAL A 242 6.20 -14.02 23.55
CA VAL A 242 6.23 -13.89 22.07
C VAL A 242 7.14 -12.74 21.68
N LYS A 243 7.04 -11.60 22.37
CA LYS A 243 7.93 -10.44 22.20
C LYS A 243 9.40 -10.82 22.41
N GLU A 244 9.73 -11.45 23.53
CA GLU A 244 11.10 -11.90 23.85
C GLU A 244 11.67 -12.84 22.77
N ASN A 245 10.82 -13.72 22.20
CA ASN A 245 11.23 -14.60 21.11
C ASN A 245 11.54 -13.82 19.83
N VAL A 246 10.72 -12.82 19.48
CA VAL A 246 10.96 -11.94 18.32
C VAL A 246 12.27 -11.17 18.51
N GLU A 247 12.48 -10.55 19.67
CA GLU A 247 13.71 -9.83 20.00
C GLU A 247 14.94 -10.72 19.83
N LYS A 248 14.89 -11.93 20.37
CA LYS A 248 15.96 -12.92 20.23
C LYS A 248 16.22 -13.33 18.78
N GLN A 249 15.18 -13.55 17.98
CA GLN A 249 15.32 -13.93 16.57
C GLN A 249 15.89 -12.82 15.71
N LEU A 250 15.52 -11.57 16.00
CA LEU A 250 15.97 -10.40 15.27
C LEU A 250 17.28 -9.80 15.83
N GLY A 251 17.75 -10.27 16.99
CA GLY A 251 18.90 -9.69 17.68
C GLY A 251 18.66 -8.26 18.16
N LEU A 252 17.41 -7.91 18.48
CA LEU A 252 17.04 -6.60 19.02
C LEU A 252 17.14 -6.63 20.55
N SER A 253 17.59 -5.53 21.16
CA SER A 253 17.65 -5.40 22.63
C SER A 253 16.34 -4.92 23.23
N SER A 254 15.52 -4.21 22.46
CA SER A 254 14.14 -3.86 22.80
C SER A 254 13.33 -3.70 21.52
N LEU A 255 12.16 -4.34 21.48
CA LEU A 255 11.17 -4.17 20.43
C LEU A 255 10.05 -3.24 20.88
N GLU A 256 10.00 -2.06 20.29
CA GLU A 256 8.89 -1.13 20.43
C GLU A 256 7.86 -1.36 19.33
N ILE A 257 6.59 -1.44 19.70
CA ILE A 257 5.48 -1.77 18.78
C ILE A 257 4.62 -0.54 18.49
N ASP A 258 4.42 0.31 19.50
CA ASP A 258 3.60 1.51 19.42
C ASP A 258 4.40 2.75 18.98
N THR A 259 5.73 2.63 18.90
CA THR A 259 6.59 3.68 18.40
C THR A 259 7.33 3.20 17.16
N PHE A 260 7.61 4.14 16.27
CA PHE A 260 8.43 3.92 15.10
C PHE A 260 9.94 3.86 15.42
N MET A 261 10.32 4.12 16.68
CA MET A 261 11.70 4.25 17.10
C MET A 261 12.22 2.90 17.60
N SER A 262 13.39 2.50 17.12
CA SER A 262 14.21 1.49 17.79
C SER A 262 15.61 2.06 17.96
N GLU A 263 16.08 2.12 19.21
CA GLU A 263 17.48 2.43 19.52
C GLU A 263 18.39 1.23 19.25
N SER A 264 17.83 0.05 18.98
CA SER A 264 18.59 -1.18 18.83
C SER A 264 18.83 -1.52 17.36
N SER A 265 20.11 -1.64 17.00
CA SER A 265 20.51 -2.23 15.74
C SER A 265 20.41 -3.75 15.85
N GLY A 266 19.38 -4.34 15.23
CA GLY A 266 19.21 -5.79 15.15
C GLY A 266 20.30 -6.49 14.35
N THR A 267 20.26 -7.82 14.31
CA THR A 267 21.21 -8.67 13.56
C THR A 267 20.57 -9.41 12.38
N PHE A 268 19.32 -9.07 12.02
CA PHE A 268 18.62 -9.67 10.89
C PHE A 268 19.11 -9.11 9.53
N PRO A 269 18.93 -9.84 8.41
CA PRO A 269 19.31 -9.34 7.09
C PRO A 269 18.64 -8.00 6.75
N GLY A 270 19.45 -6.96 6.47
CA GLY A 270 18.97 -5.60 6.20
C GLY A 270 18.73 -4.74 7.45
N SER A 271 19.20 -5.15 8.63
CA SER A 271 19.10 -4.36 9.86
C SER A 271 19.89 -3.04 9.81
N ASP A 272 20.93 -2.97 8.97
CA ASP A 272 21.66 -1.76 8.61
C ASP A 272 20.76 -0.77 7.85
N ILE A 273 20.00 -1.24 6.85
CA ILE A 273 19.01 -0.44 6.12
C ILE A 273 17.92 0.04 7.09
N PHE A 274 17.38 -0.85 7.92
CA PHE A 274 16.39 -0.47 8.93
C PHE A 274 16.91 0.65 9.84
N THR A 275 18.14 0.52 10.34
CA THR A 275 18.77 1.52 11.21
C THR A 275 18.97 2.84 10.47
N LEU A 276 19.51 2.83 9.25
CA LEU A 276 19.77 4.04 8.46
C LEU A 276 18.48 4.76 8.05
N VAL A 277 17.43 4.02 7.65
CA VAL A 277 16.12 4.63 7.32
C VAL A 277 15.49 5.24 8.56
N THR A 278 15.56 4.56 9.71
CA THR A 278 15.12 5.09 11.00
C THR A 278 15.89 6.36 11.35
N GLN A 279 17.20 6.37 11.13
CA GLN A 279 18.04 7.54 11.36
C GLN A 279 17.64 8.74 10.50
N VAL A 280 17.44 8.51 9.20
CA VAL A 280 16.98 9.54 8.26
C VAL A 280 15.62 10.09 8.67
N CYS A 281 14.67 9.21 9.02
CA CYS A 281 13.29 9.61 9.29
C CYS A 281 13.10 10.29 10.66
N PHE A 282 13.85 9.91 11.70
CA PHE A 282 13.68 10.49 13.04
C PHE A 282 14.63 11.61 13.38
N TYR A 283 15.86 11.56 12.88
CA TYR A 283 16.88 12.51 13.31
C TYR A 283 17.16 13.52 12.21
N LEU A 284 17.38 13.08 10.98
CA LEU A 284 17.78 13.99 9.90
C LEU A 284 16.62 14.80 9.35
N LYS A 285 15.52 14.16 8.92
CA LYS A 285 14.35 14.87 8.36
C LYS A 285 13.80 15.91 9.34
N PRO A 286 13.46 15.56 10.60
CA PRO A 286 12.91 16.54 11.52
C PRO A 286 13.92 17.62 11.90
N SER A 287 15.22 17.32 11.93
CA SER A 287 16.25 18.36 12.15
C SER A 287 16.34 19.33 10.98
N VAL A 288 16.17 18.86 9.74
CA VAL A 288 16.10 19.72 8.56
C VAL A 288 14.81 20.54 8.59
N ASP A 289 13.66 19.91 8.86
CA ASP A 289 12.38 20.62 8.95
C ASP A 289 12.42 21.66 10.08
N GLU A 290 12.97 21.33 11.25
CA GLU A 290 13.18 22.25 12.36
C GLU A 290 14.16 23.37 11.99
N LEU A 291 15.21 23.09 11.22
CA LEU A 291 16.11 24.14 10.70
C LEU A 291 15.39 25.06 9.70
N LEU A 292 14.54 24.52 8.83
CA LEU A 292 13.72 25.28 7.89
C LEU A 292 12.69 26.15 8.64
N GLU A 293 12.01 25.60 9.63
CA GLU A 293 11.06 26.34 10.48
C GLU A 293 11.76 27.39 11.38
N ARG A 294 12.93 27.05 11.94
CA ARG A 294 13.75 27.98 12.74
C ARG A 294 14.44 29.04 11.88
N ASN A 295 14.57 28.81 10.58
CA ASN A 295 15.02 29.79 9.59
C ASN A 295 13.98 30.89 9.28
N SER A 296 13.00 31.11 10.17
CA SER A 296 12.42 32.46 10.46
C SER A 296 13.46 33.52 10.90
N LEU A 297 14.76 33.26 10.66
CA LEU A 297 15.85 34.21 10.70
C LEU A 297 15.55 35.42 9.81
N LEU A 298 14.92 35.21 8.64
CA LEU A 298 14.49 36.29 7.77
C LEU A 298 13.41 37.16 8.43
N ASP A 299 12.39 36.54 9.05
CA ASP A 299 11.33 37.27 9.76
C ASP A 299 11.88 38.06 10.96
N LYS A 300 12.77 37.46 11.75
CA LYS A 300 13.43 38.11 12.88
C LYS A 300 14.33 39.26 12.43
N TRP A 301 15.07 39.07 11.34
CA TRP A 301 15.92 40.11 10.76
C TRP A 301 15.07 41.27 10.25
N ASN A 302 13.97 40.97 9.55
CA ASN A 302 13.02 41.98 9.06
C ASN A 302 12.37 42.77 10.21
N ALA A 303 12.02 42.11 11.32
CA ALA A 303 11.48 42.79 12.50
C ALA A 303 12.51 43.76 13.13
N VAL A 304 13.74 43.29 13.36
CA VAL A 304 14.82 44.14 13.90
C VAL A 304 15.17 45.29 12.95
N MET A 305 15.13 45.04 11.65
CA MET A 305 15.34 46.06 10.62
C MET A 305 14.30 47.18 10.66
N GLN A 306 13.02 46.82 10.76
CA GLN A 306 11.96 47.81 10.86
C GLN A 306 12.11 48.67 12.12
N GLU A 307 12.45 48.05 13.26
CA GLU A 307 12.70 48.78 14.50
C GLU A 307 13.93 49.69 14.41
N LEU A 308 15.03 49.21 13.82
CA LEU A 308 16.26 49.97 13.63
C LEU A 308 16.03 51.17 12.69
N GLN A 309 15.34 50.95 11.57
CA GLN A 309 15.00 52.01 10.62
C GLN A 309 14.11 53.08 11.27
N ALA A 310 13.11 52.65 12.04
CA ALA A 310 12.26 53.56 12.80
C ALA A 310 13.03 54.35 13.86
N ALA A 311 14.04 53.75 14.49
CA ALA A 311 14.89 54.41 15.48
C ALA A 311 15.85 55.42 14.82
N LEU A 312 16.51 55.04 13.73
CA LEU A 312 17.46 55.90 13.00
C LEU A 312 16.75 57.12 12.38
N ASN A 313 15.54 56.95 11.84
CA ASN A 313 14.76 58.04 11.23
C ASN A 313 14.35 59.13 12.25
N ARG A 314 14.35 58.83 13.55
CA ARG A 314 14.08 59.83 14.60
C ARG A 314 15.26 60.77 14.85
N VAL A 315 16.47 60.36 14.46
CA VAL A 315 17.73 61.02 14.85
C VAL A 315 18.49 61.55 13.63
N PHE A 316 18.43 60.86 12.49
CA PHE A 316 19.19 61.16 11.29
C PHE A 316 18.29 61.49 10.09
N TYR A 317 18.81 62.30 9.17
CA TYR A 317 18.14 62.57 7.89
C TYR A 317 18.10 61.31 7.01
N MET A 318 17.12 61.22 6.12
CA MET A 318 16.89 60.04 5.28
C MET A 318 18.10 59.61 4.46
N CYS A 319 18.86 60.56 3.90
CA CYS A 319 20.06 60.24 3.12
C CYS A 319 21.13 59.49 3.95
N THR A 320 21.32 59.85 5.22
CA THR A 320 22.27 59.18 6.12
C THR A 320 21.78 57.80 6.56
N LEU A 321 20.46 57.65 6.75
CA LEU A 321 19.86 56.36 7.04
C LEU A 321 20.04 55.40 5.85
N GLU A 322 19.68 55.84 4.65
CA GLU A 322 19.75 55.04 3.42
C GLU A 322 21.18 54.55 3.17
N GLU A 323 22.17 55.46 3.22
CA GLU A 323 23.58 55.12 3.08
C GLU A 323 24.03 54.07 4.11
N TRP A 324 23.67 54.25 5.39
CA TRP A 324 24.11 53.34 6.43
C TRP A 324 23.47 51.94 6.31
N MET A 325 22.19 51.88 5.93
CA MET A 325 21.46 50.63 5.74
C MET A 325 21.97 49.86 4.53
N GLU A 326 22.29 50.55 3.43
CA GLU A 326 22.88 49.98 2.21
C GLU A 326 24.26 49.38 2.44
N GLU A 327 25.09 50.02 3.25
CA GLU A 327 26.45 49.52 3.50
C GLU A 327 26.47 48.40 4.56
N ASN A 328 25.63 48.48 5.60
CA ASN A 328 25.80 47.66 6.79
C ASN A 328 24.74 46.57 6.96
N VAL A 329 23.58 46.67 6.30
CA VAL A 329 22.48 45.73 6.57
C VAL A 329 21.95 45.03 5.33
N HIS A 330 21.69 45.76 4.24
CA HIS A 330 21.19 45.18 3.00
C HIS A 330 22.09 44.06 2.42
N PRO A 331 23.43 44.13 2.47
CA PRO A 331 24.29 43.07 1.91
C PRO A 331 24.16 41.72 2.61
N SER A 332 23.91 41.73 3.92
CA SER A 332 23.70 40.50 4.71
C SER A 332 22.29 39.98 4.53
N LEU A 333 21.31 40.88 4.44
CA LEU A 333 19.91 40.53 4.18
C LEU A 333 19.73 39.89 2.80
N HIS A 334 20.38 40.42 1.77
CA HIS A 334 20.33 39.86 0.41
C HIS A 334 20.85 38.42 0.37
N LYS A 335 21.98 38.14 1.03
CA LYS A 335 22.51 36.77 1.13
C LYS A 335 21.57 35.82 1.86
N LEU A 336 20.93 36.30 2.93
CA LEU A 336 19.95 35.51 3.67
C LEU A 336 18.71 35.22 2.80
N GLN A 337 18.23 36.22 2.05
CA GLN A 337 17.11 36.07 1.13
C GLN A 337 17.44 35.10 -0.01
N GLU A 338 18.63 35.17 -0.60
CA GLU A 338 19.05 34.22 -1.66
C GLU A 338 19.04 32.77 -1.17
N VAL A 339 19.54 32.51 0.04
CA VAL A 339 19.53 31.17 0.62
C VAL A 339 18.09 30.67 0.83
N VAL A 340 17.19 31.54 1.33
CA VAL A 340 15.77 31.21 1.51
C VAL A 340 15.09 30.97 0.17
N ASP A 341 15.31 31.83 -0.83
CA ASP A 341 14.71 31.72 -2.17
C ASP A 341 15.18 30.45 -2.89
N ASP A 342 16.46 30.07 -2.74
CA ASP A 342 17.00 28.84 -3.32
C ASP A 342 16.45 27.59 -2.61
N LEU A 343 16.24 27.66 -1.29
CA LEU A 343 15.55 26.63 -0.51
C LEU A 343 14.09 26.47 -0.96
N ASP A 344 13.34 27.57 -1.11
CA ASP A 344 11.95 27.55 -1.55
C ASP A 344 11.79 26.98 -2.97
N LYS A 345 12.69 27.33 -3.89
CA LYS A 345 12.74 26.73 -5.24
C LYS A 345 13.01 25.23 -5.20
N ALA A 346 13.90 24.78 -4.32
CA ALA A 346 14.21 23.35 -4.18
C ALA A 346 13.03 22.56 -3.61
N ILE A 347 12.26 23.15 -2.68
CA ILE A 347 11.03 22.56 -2.12
C ILE A 347 9.95 22.46 -3.19
N GLN A 348 9.70 23.53 -3.97
CA GLN A 348 8.70 23.53 -5.04
C GLN A 348 9.02 22.56 -6.19
N ALA A 349 10.29 22.21 -6.40
CA ALA A 349 10.68 21.21 -7.39
C ALA A 349 10.42 19.76 -6.95
N GLN A 350 10.05 19.53 -5.68
CA GLN A 350 9.78 18.20 -5.11
C GLN A 350 8.28 17.93 -4.87
N SER A 351 7.44 18.96 -4.93
CA SER A 351 5.97 18.91 -4.95
C SER A 351 5.43 18.84 -6.37
#